data_AF-A0A2A2K6X7-F1
#
_entry.id   AF-A0A2A2K6X7-F1
#
_cell.length_a   1.000
_cell.length_b   1.000
_cell.length_c   1.000
_cell.angle_alpha   90.00
_cell.angle_beta   90.00
_cell.angle_gamma   90.00
#
_symmetry.space_group_name_H-M   'P 1'
#
loop_
_entity.id
_entity.type
_entity.pdbx_description
1 polymer ?
#
loop_
_entity_poly.entity_id
_entity_poly.type
_entity_poly.pdbx_seq_one_letter_code
_entity_poly.pdbx_strand_id
1 'polypeptide(L)'
;MMRLSRAAFNGNYGKRRFLDGACSNPCAFMVEIAVGHFCAFFREGNMSERKALLILHGKQATNEDVRAAVGQLRERGWELDVRLTWEGGDAQRLVGEALAEGYAHVVAGGGDGTLRDVAEAMGLAATQASLALLPLGTANDFAKAAGVPLEPQAALDLLEVPARAIDLGRT
;
A
#
# COMPACT_ATOMS: atom_id res chain seq x y z
N MET A 1 40.04 19.99 -15.40
CA MET A 1 39.95 18.74 -14.61
C MET A 1 39.01 18.99 -13.46
N MET A 2 37.76 18.56 -13.59
CA MET A 2 36.62 19.00 -12.77
C MET A 2 36.50 18.13 -11.52
N ARG A 3 36.48 18.75 -10.34
CA ARG A 3 36.12 18.15 -9.02
C ARG A 3 34.60 18.18 -8.84
N LEU A 4 34.07 17.23 -8.05
CA LEU A 4 32.88 17.31 -7.14
C LEU A 4 32.79 15.94 -6.44
N SER A 5 33.38 15.71 -5.26
CA SER A 5 32.86 15.91 -3.88
C SER A 5 31.48 15.30 -3.57
N ARG A 6 31.51 14.32 -2.67
CA ARG A 6 30.44 13.75 -1.83
C ARG A 6 29.35 14.78 -1.49
N ALA A 7 28.12 14.58 -1.96
CA ALA A 7 26.96 15.31 -1.47
C ALA A 7 26.43 14.64 -0.21
N ALA A 8 26.61 15.32 0.92
CA ALA A 8 25.89 15.08 2.15
C ALA A 8 24.42 15.47 1.94
N PHE A 9 23.48 14.54 2.13
CA PHE A 9 22.07 14.87 2.23
C PHE A 9 21.79 15.31 3.68
N ASN A 10 22.04 16.59 3.95
CA ASN A 10 21.74 17.24 5.21
C ASN A 10 20.34 17.86 5.08
N GLY A 11 19.32 17.15 5.53
CA GLY A 11 17.92 17.58 5.52
C GLY A 11 17.35 17.50 6.93
N ASN A 12 17.51 18.60 7.66
CA ASN A 12 16.99 18.81 9.00
C ASN A 12 15.45 18.86 8.98
N TYR A 13 14.76 17.72 9.13
CA TYR A 13 13.32 17.71 9.45
C TYR A 13 13.15 17.69 10.97
N GLY A 14 13.12 18.90 11.52
CA GLY A 14 12.91 19.16 12.93
C GLY A 14 11.58 18.59 13.45
N LYS A 15 11.62 18.18 14.72
CA LYS A 15 10.47 17.95 15.58
C LYS A 15 9.43 19.07 15.39
N ARG A 16 8.32 18.78 14.72
CA ARG A 16 7.09 19.56 14.85
C ARG A 16 6.04 18.70 15.54
N ARG A 17 5.79 19.03 16.81
CA ARG A 17 4.48 18.87 17.42
C ARG A 17 3.45 19.39 16.42
N PHE A 18 2.58 18.52 15.91
CA PHE A 18 1.33 18.98 15.30
C PHE A 18 0.42 19.38 16.46
N LEU A 19 0.44 20.68 16.76
CA LEU A 19 -0.69 21.40 17.34
C LEU A 19 -1.69 21.65 16.21
N ASP A 20 -2.96 21.67 16.58
CA ASP A 20 -4.14 21.92 15.75
C ASP A 20 -3.91 22.99 14.68
N GLY A 21 -4.17 22.64 13.41
CA GLY A 21 -4.04 23.56 12.29
C GLY A 21 -4.48 22.91 10.98
N ALA A 22 -5.72 23.20 10.57
CA ALA A 22 -6.30 22.80 9.30
C ALA A 22 -5.38 23.15 8.12
N CYS A 23 -5.04 22.15 7.30
CA CYS A 23 -4.30 22.34 6.06
C CYS A 23 -5.24 22.95 5.01
N SER A 24 -4.93 24.16 4.55
CA SER A 24 -5.79 25.01 3.71
C SER A 24 -5.68 24.74 2.19
N ASN A 25 -5.40 23.50 1.77
CA ASN A 25 -5.39 23.10 0.36
C ASN A 25 -6.34 21.90 0.15
N PRO A 26 -7.47 22.06 -0.56
CA PRO A 26 -8.46 20.98 -0.70
C PRO A 26 -8.10 19.92 -1.76
N CYS A 27 -6.82 19.73 -2.12
CA CYS A 27 -6.44 18.87 -3.28
C CYS A 27 -5.39 17.78 -3.01
N ALA A 28 -4.89 17.63 -1.78
CA ALA A 28 -3.97 16.54 -1.45
C ALA A 28 -4.75 15.31 -0.96
N PHE A 29 -4.92 14.32 -1.85
CA PHE A 29 -5.41 13.00 -1.45
C PHE A 29 -4.27 12.26 -0.74
N MET A 30 -4.43 12.01 0.57
CA MET A 30 -3.48 11.19 1.32
C MET A 30 -3.88 9.74 1.18
N VAL A 31 -2.97 8.91 0.66
CA VAL A 31 -3.08 7.46 0.81
C VAL A 31 -2.01 7.02 1.78
N GLU A 32 -2.42 6.28 2.81
CA GLU A 32 -1.47 5.71 3.74
C GLU A 32 -0.93 4.41 3.16
N ILE A 33 0.37 4.41 2.87
CA ILE A 33 1.11 3.25 2.38
C ILE A 33 2.02 2.75 3.50
N ALA A 34 1.93 1.47 3.83
CA ALA A 34 2.87 0.84 4.76
C ALA A 34 4.25 0.71 4.07
N VAL A 35 5.26 1.40 4.62
CA VAL A 35 6.66 1.36 4.17
C VAL A 35 7.56 0.99 5.34
N GLY A 36 8.45 0.01 5.14
CA GLY A 36 9.21 -0.62 6.23
C GLY A 36 10.36 0.23 6.77
N HIS A 37 10.26 0.65 8.04
CA HIS A 37 11.32 0.67 9.06
C HIS A 37 10.78 1.25 10.38
N PHE A 38 10.24 0.42 11.29
CA PHE A 38 10.39 0.59 12.74
C PHE A 38 9.81 -0.58 13.54
N CYS A 39 10.39 -0.82 14.72
CA CYS A 39 10.03 -1.86 15.67
C CYS A 39 8.85 -1.44 16.58
N ALA A 40 7.99 -2.41 16.87
CA ALA A 40 7.02 -2.53 17.98
C ALA A 40 5.75 -1.66 17.97
N PHE A 41 4.58 -2.31 17.93
CA PHE A 41 3.69 -2.53 19.08
C PHE A 41 2.51 -3.40 18.62
N PHE A 42 2.41 -4.64 19.11
CA PHE A 42 1.27 -5.52 18.82
C PHE A 42 0.05 -4.96 19.54
N ARG A 43 -0.79 -4.18 18.83
CA ARG A 43 -2.14 -3.87 19.30
C ARG A 43 -2.96 -5.15 19.16
N GLU A 44 -3.55 -5.62 20.26
CA GLU A 44 -4.70 -6.52 20.23
C GLU A 44 -5.85 -5.78 19.55
N GLY A 45 -5.83 -5.79 18.22
CA GLY A 45 -6.80 -5.13 17.36
C GLY A 45 -8.08 -5.95 17.27
N ASN A 46 -9.20 -5.26 17.35
CA ASN A 46 -10.54 -5.78 17.09
C ASN A 46 -10.57 -6.56 15.75
N MET A 47 -11.33 -7.64 15.63
CA MET A 47 -11.31 -8.49 14.41
C MET A 47 -11.66 -7.72 13.11
N SER A 48 -12.31 -6.57 13.21
CA SER A 48 -12.59 -5.67 12.09
C SER A 48 -11.35 -4.93 11.54
N GLU A 49 -10.23 -4.87 12.27
CA GLU A 49 -8.98 -4.26 11.80
C GLU A 49 -8.16 -5.22 10.92
N ARG A 50 -8.40 -6.54 10.96
CA ARG A 50 -7.62 -7.52 10.17
C ARG A 50 -8.35 -8.01 8.93
N LYS A 51 -9.09 -7.11 8.28
CA LYS A 51 -9.86 -7.39 7.07
C LYS A 51 -9.26 -6.65 5.87
N ALA A 52 -8.77 -7.41 4.90
CA ALA A 52 -8.05 -6.89 3.73
C ALA A 52 -8.56 -7.49 2.41
N LEU A 53 -8.57 -6.68 1.35
CA LEU A 53 -8.84 -7.13 0.00
C LEU A 53 -7.58 -7.03 -0.86
N LEU A 54 -7.10 -8.16 -1.36
CA LEU A 54 -6.06 -8.22 -2.38
C LEU A 54 -6.68 -8.14 -3.78
N ILE A 55 -6.41 -7.03 -4.46
CA ILE A 55 -6.71 -6.83 -5.88
C ILE A 55 -5.50 -7.29 -6.68
N LEU A 56 -5.60 -8.50 -7.24
CA LEU A 56 -4.50 -9.19 -7.91
C LEU A 56 -4.64 -9.10 -9.43
N HIS A 57 -3.59 -8.66 -10.11
CA HIS A 57 -3.56 -8.60 -11.57
C HIS A 57 -3.67 -10.00 -12.17
N GLY A 58 -4.60 -10.23 -13.12
CA GLY A 58 -4.94 -11.56 -13.62
C GLY A 58 -3.77 -12.42 -14.11
N LYS A 59 -2.71 -11.82 -14.67
CA LYS A 59 -1.47 -12.53 -15.05
C LYS A 59 -0.75 -13.24 -13.89
N GLN A 60 -1.06 -12.88 -12.65
CA GLN A 60 -0.48 -13.44 -11.43
C GLN A 60 -1.40 -14.44 -10.71
N ALA A 61 -2.56 -14.78 -11.29
CA ALA A 61 -3.55 -15.65 -10.66
C ALA A 61 -3.02 -17.06 -10.32
N THR A 62 -2.01 -17.54 -11.05
CA THR A 62 -1.40 -18.86 -10.84
C THR A 62 -0.08 -18.81 -10.08
N ASN A 63 0.27 -17.66 -9.50
CA ASN A 63 1.52 -17.50 -8.76
C ASN A 63 1.46 -18.25 -7.42
N GLU A 64 2.30 -19.29 -7.27
CA GLU A 64 2.31 -20.16 -6.08
C GLU A 64 2.84 -19.43 -4.84
N ASP A 65 3.82 -18.53 -4.99
CA ASP A 65 4.37 -17.76 -3.87
C ASP A 65 3.31 -16.81 -3.29
N VAL A 66 2.53 -16.16 -4.17
CA VAL A 66 1.37 -15.34 -3.75
C VAL A 66 0.33 -16.19 -3.02
N ARG A 67 0.02 -17.38 -3.53
CA ARG A 67 -0.92 -18.30 -2.89
C ARG A 67 -0.43 -18.72 -1.51
N ALA A 68 0.84 -19.09 -1.38
CA ALA A 68 1.44 -19.47 -0.11
C ALA A 68 1.40 -18.30 0.88
N ALA A 69 1.72 -17.09 0.43
CA ALA A 69 1.75 -15.91 1.27
C ALA A 69 0.35 -15.51 1.78
N VAL A 70 -0.66 -15.59 0.93
CA VAL A 70 -2.07 -15.41 1.31
C VAL A 70 -2.48 -16.44 2.38
N GLY A 71 -2.05 -17.70 2.22
CA GLY A 71 -2.30 -18.77 3.18
C GLY A 71 -1.73 -18.47 4.56
N GLN A 72 -0.45 -18.12 4.62
CA GLN A 72 0.24 -17.79 5.88
C GLN A 72 -0.38 -16.58 6.59
N LEU A 73 -0.79 -15.55 5.84
CA LEU A 73 -1.45 -14.40 6.45
C LEU A 73 -2.83 -14.76 7.04
N ARG A 74 -3.59 -15.62 6.36
CA ARG A 74 -4.87 -16.14 6.88
C ARG A 74 -4.69 -16.98 8.13
N GLU A 75 -3.65 -17.81 8.20
CA GLU A 75 -3.29 -18.58 9.41
C GLU A 75 -2.98 -17.68 10.62
N ARG A 76 -2.53 -16.44 10.37
CA ARG A 76 -2.31 -15.40 11.39
C ARG A 76 -3.57 -14.61 11.78
N GLY A 77 -4.73 -15.03 11.28
CA GLY A 77 -6.04 -14.47 11.64
C GLY A 77 -6.47 -13.28 10.80
N TRP A 78 -5.88 -13.06 9.62
CA TRP A 78 -6.39 -12.08 8.66
C TRP A 78 -7.55 -12.65 7.83
N GLU A 79 -8.62 -11.86 7.70
CA GLU A 79 -9.64 -12.04 6.67
C GLU A 79 -9.11 -11.39 5.38
N LEU A 80 -8.32 -12.14 4.62
CA LEU A 80 -7.75 -11.70 3.34
C LEU A 80 -8.53 -12.30 2.17
N ASP A 81 -9.34 -11.48 1.51
CA ASP A 81 -10.02 -11.86 0.27
C ASP A 81 -9.17 -11.52 -0.95
N VAL A 82 -9.33 -12.28 -2.03
CA VAL A 82 -8.56 -12.09 -3.27
C VAL A 82 -9.52 -11.93 -4.44
N ARG A 83 -9.37 -10.84 -5.19
CA ARG A 83 -10.14 -10.55 -6.40
C ARG A 83 -9.19 -10.29 -7.56
N LEU A 84 -9.52 -10.84 -8.73
CA LEU A 84 -8.71 -10.70 -9.92
C LEU A 84 -9.20 -9.53 -10.77
N THR A 85 -8.26 -8.76 -11.32
CA THR A 85 -8.55 -7.85 -12.43
C THR A 85 -8.45 -8.60 -13.76
N TRP A 86 -9.33 -8.27 -14.70
CA TRP A 86 -9.31 -8.80 -16.07
C TRP A 86 -9.00 -7.70 -17.08
N GLU A 87 -9.65 -6.55 -16.95
CA GLU A 87 -9.53 -5.42 -17.88
C GLU A 87 -9.41 -4.06 -17.16
N GLY A 88 -9.20 -3.01 -17.95
CA GLY A 88 -9.14 -1.64 -17.43
C GLY A 88 -10.45 -1.25 -16.75
N GLY A 89 -10.36 -0.56 -15.62
CA GLY A 89 -11.52 -0.16 -14.81
C GLY A 89 -11.91 -1.15 -13.70
N ASP A 90 -11.43 -2.39 -13.74
CA ASP A 90 -11.69 -3.37 -12.67
C ASP A 90 -11.14 -2.92 -11.33
N ALA A 91 -9.96 -2.30 -11.30
CA ALA A 91 -9.36 -1.79 -10.07
C ALA A 91 -10.30 -0.80 -9.37
N GLN A 92 -10.89 0.13 -10.11
CA GLN A 92 -11.83 1.12 -9.58
C GLN A 92 -13.09 0.47 -9.03
N ARG A 93 -13.68 -0.48 -9.78
CA ARG A 93 -14.85 -1.23 -9.34
C ARG A 93 -14.57 -2.02 -8.06
N LEU A 94 -13.47 -2.77 -8.03
CA LEU A 94 -13.08 -3.61 -6.91
C LEU A 94 -12.73 -2.80 -5.66
N VAL A 95 -12.09 -1.64 -5.80
CA VAL A 95 -11.89 -0.71 -4.68
C VAL A 95 -13.23 -0.22 -4.14
N GLY A 96 -14.17 0.15 -5.02
CA GLY A 96 -15.52 0.56 -4.60
C GLY A 96 -16.25 -0.54 -3.81
N GLU A 97 -16.19 -1.78 -4.30
CA GLU A 97 -16.73 -2.96 -3.60
C GLU A 97 -16.05 -3.16 -2.24
N ALA A 98 -14.72 -3.07 -2.18
CA ALA A 98 -13.97 -3.21 -0.93
C ALA A 98 -14.42 -2.18 0.12
N LEU A 99 -14.56 -0.92 -0.28
CA LEU A 99 -14.97 0.15 0.62
C LEU A 99 -16.41 -0.03 1.09
N ALA A 100 -17.31 -0.46 0.21
CA ALA A 100 -18.70 -0.75 0.55
C ALA A 100 -18.84 -1.95 1.51
N GLU A 101 -17.98 -2.96 1.39
CA GLU A 101 -17.93 -4.15 2.25
C GLU A 101 -17.14 -3.93 3.56
N GLY A 102 -16.61 -2.72 3.78
CA GLY A 102 -15.95 -2.33 5.02
C GLY A 102 -14.52 -2.84 5.18
N TYR A 103 -13.80 -3.10 4.07
CA TYR A 103 -12.38 -3.44 4.13
C TYR A 103 -11.56 -2.22 4.57
N ALA A 104 -10.82 -2.38 5.68
CA ALA A 104 -9.92 -1.35 6.19
C ALA A 104 -8.59 -1.30 5.43
N HIS A 105 -8.23 -2.38 4.74
CA HIS A 105 -6.98 -2.52 4.00
C HIS A 105 -7.24 -2.98 2.57
N VAL A 106 -6.59 -2.32 1.61
CA VAL A 106 -6.57 -2.73 0.20
C VAL A 106 -5.13 -3.05 -0.18
N VAL A 107 -4.92 -4.18 -0.85
CA VAL A 107 -3.60 -4.60 -1.34
C VAL A 107 -3.60 -4.58 -2.86
N ALA A 108 -2.70 -3.81 -3.46
CA ALA A 108 -2.46 -3.83 -4.91
C ALA A 108 -1.44 -4.92 -5.26
N GLY A 109 -1.91 -6.03 -5.82
CA GLY A 109 -1.08 -7.15 -6.27
C GLY A 109 -0.77 -7.07 -7.75
N GLY A 110 0.38 -6.49 -8.12
CA GLY A 110 0.71 -6.28 -9.52
C GLY A 110 1.97 -5.46 -9.71
N GLY A 111 2.10 -4.84 -10.89
CA GLY A 111 3.16 -3.87 -11.16
C GLY A 111 2.76 -2.44 -10.81
N ASP A 112 3.60 -1.48 -11.18
CA ASP A 112 3.37 -0.05 -10.91
C ASP A 112 2.05 0.48 -11.52
N GLY A 113 1.60 -0.10 -12.65
CA GLY A 113 0.30 0.22 -13.24
C GLY A 113 -0.88 -0.18 -12.35
N THR A 114 -0.85 -1.38 -11.77
CA THR A 114 -1.88 -1.84 -10.82
C THR A 114 -1.89 -0.99 -9.56
N LEU A 115 -0.72 -0.63 -9.04
CA LEU A 115 -0.60 0.27 -7.90
C LEU A 115 -1.24 1.63 -8.19
N ARG A 116 -0.91 2.23 -9.34
CA ARG A 116 -1.47 3.52 -9.76
C ARG A 116 -2.99 3.45 -9.83
N ASP A 117 -3.53 2.45 -10.53
CA ASP A 117 -4.99 2.36 -10.76
C ASP A 117 -5.76 2.16 -9.44
N VAL A 118 -5.22 1.36 -8.51
CA VAL A 118 -5.81 1.19 -7.16
C VAL A 118 -5.68 2.47 -6.32
N ALA A 119 -4.51 3.11 -6.31
CA ALA A 119 -4.29 4.34 -5.57
C ALA A 119 -5.17 5.49 -6.05
N GLU A 120 -5.33 5.63 -7.37
CA GLU A 120 -6.24 6.60 -7.99
C GLU A 120 -7.68 6.35 -7.57
N ALA A 121 -8.15 5.09 -7.62
CA ALA A 121 -9.49 4.73 -7.20
C ALA A 121 -9.74 5.04 -5.71
N MET A 122 -8.77 4.74 -4.83
CA MET A 122 -8.87 5.07 -3.40
C MET A 122 -8.87 6.58 -3.16
N GLY A 123 -8.04 7.33 -3.89
CA GLY A 123 -8.03 8.79 -3.85
C GLY A 123 -9.37 9.37 -4.26
N LEU A 124 -9.95 8.93 -5.38
CA LEU A 124 -11.26 9.36 -5.85
C LEU A 124 -12.39 9.05 -4.85
N ALA A 125 -12.27 7.95 -4.11
CA ALA A 125 -13.24 7.57 -3.07
C ALA A 125 -13.06 8.34 -1.74
N ALA A 126 -12.00 9.15 -1.58
CA ALA A 126 -11.66 9.87 -0.36
C ALA A 126 -11.69 8.97 0.90
N THR A 127 -11.16 7.75 0.77
CA THR A 127 -11.18 6.73 1.83
C THR A 127 -10.09 6.92 2.89
N GLN A 128 -10.31 6.37 4.08
CA GLN A 128 -9.30 6.21 5.12
C GLN A 128 -8.69 4.78 5.14
N ALA A 129 -9.11 3.90 4.24
CA ALA A 129 -8.49 2.58 4.11
C ALA A 129 -7.01 2.71 3.71
N SER A 130 -6.15 1.86 4.27
CA SER A 130 -4.73 1.85 3.92
C SER A 130 -4.46 1.06 2.64
N LEU A 131 -3.44 1.46 1.89
CA LEU A 131 -2.97 0.74 0.71
C LEU A 131 -1.66 0.00 1.00
N ALA A 132 -1.61 -1.30 0.72
CA ALA A 132 -0.37 -2.06 0.68
C ALA A 132 -0.01 -2.44 -0.77
N LEU A 133 1.28 -2.60 -1.05
CA LEU A 133 1.78 -3.03 -2.36
C LEU A 133 2.33 -4.45 -2.27
N LEU A 134 1.83 -5.33 -3.12
CA LEU A 134 2.40 -6.63 -3.40
C LEU A 134 3.05 -6.59 -4.80
N PRO A 135 4.38 -6.40 -4.88
CA PRO A 135 5.07 -6.09 -6.13
C PRO A 135 5.30 -7.34 -6.99
N LEU A 136 4.43 -7.54 -7.98
CA LEU A 136 4.43 -8.68 -8.90
C LEU A 136 4.71 -8.27 -10.36
N GLY A 137 5.16 -7.04 -10.58
CA GLY A 137 5.59 -6.53 -11.89
C GLY A 137 7.05 -6.88 -12.20
N THR A 138 7.49 -6.57 -13.43
CA THR A 138 8.87 -6.78 -13.86
C THR A 138 9.83 -5.73 -13.31
N ALA A 139 9.43 -4.45 -13.32
CA ALA A 139 10.29 -3.33 -12.91
C ALA A 139 10.19 -3.06 -11.40
N ASN A 140 8.95 -2.93 -10.89
CA ASN A 140 8.64 -2.62 -9.49
C ASN A 140 9.43 -1.40 -8.99
N ASP A 141 9.49 -0.35 -9.82
CA ASP A 141 10.32 0.82 -9.56
C ASP A 141 9.81 1.57 -8.32
N PHE A 142 8.49 1.65 -8.13
CA PHE A 142 7.91 2.24 -6.92
C PHE A 142 8.27 1.41 -5.69
N ALA A 143 8.14 0.08 -5.75
CA ALA A 143 8.43 -0.79 -4.61
C ALA A 143 9.89 -0.62 -4.14
N LYS A 144 10.84 -0.59 -5.09
CA LYS A 144 12.26 -0.37 -4.81
C LYS A 144 12.52 1.01 -4.19
N ALA A 145 11.90 2.07 -4.74
CA ALA A 145 12.06 3.42 -4.24
C ALA A 145 11.44 3.60 -2.84
N ALA A 146 10.32 2.94 -2.57
CA ALA A 146 9.59 3.00 -1.30
C ALA A 146 10.13 2.03 -0.24
N GLY A 147 11.07 1.15 -0.58
CA GLY A 147 11.62 0.14 0.33
C GLY A 147 10.64 -0.99 0.64
N VAL A 148 9.68 -1.26 -0.24
CA VAL A 148 8.74 -2.38 -0.14
C VAL A 148 9.49 -3.68 -0.50
N PRO A 149 9.43 -4.74 0.33
CA PRO A 149 10.02 -6.03 0.00
C PRO A 149 9.46 -6.58 -1.31
N LEU A 150 10.33 -7.21 -2.11
CA LEU A 150 9.92 -7.83 -3.38
C LEU A 150 9.38 -9.26 -3.22
N GLU A 151 9.65 -9.87 -2.08
CA GLU A 151 9.19 -11.23 -1.76
C GLU A 151 7.73 -11.16 -1.27
N PRO A 152 6.81 -11.98 -1.83
CA PRO A 152 5.38 -11.87 -1.53
C PRO A 152 4.99 -11.95 -0.05
N GLN A 153 5.61 -12.85 0.72
CA GLN A 153 5.34 -12.97 2.14
C GLN A 153 5.73 -11.70 2.89
N ALA A 154 6.97 -11.24 2.71
CA ALA A 154 7.47 -10.03 3.34
C ALA A 154 6.70 -8.77 2.93
N ALA A 155 6.17 -8.72 1.71
CA ALA A 155 5.30 -7.63 1.25
C ALA A 155 3.94 -7.64 1.96
N LEU A 156 3.30 -8.82 2.12
CA LEU A 156 2.04 -8.94 2.85
C LEU A 156 2.21 -8.70 4.36
N ASP A 157 3.39 -8.98 4.92
CA ASP A 157 3.70 -8.68 6.32
C ASP A 157 3.63 -7.18 6.65
N LEU A 158 3.73 -6.31 5.64
CA LEU A 158 3.54 -4.87 5.81
C LEU A 158 2.14 -4.49 6.29
N LEU A 159 1.14 -5.37 6.14
CA LEU A 159 -0.20 -5.15 6.70
C LEU A 159 -0.19 -5.09 8.24
N GLU A 160 0.83 -5.61 8.90
CA GLU A 160 1.01 -5.51 10.35
C GLU A 160 1.84 -4.30 10.78
N VAL A 161 2.32 -3.51 9.82
CA VAL A 161 3.11 -2.30 10.07
C VAL A 161 2.19 -1.08 9.95
N PRO A 162 2.28 -0.09 10.86
CA PRO A 162 1.53 1.16 10.73
C PRO A 162 1.77 1.83 9.37
N ALA A 163 0.69 2.19 8.68
CA ALA A 163 0.77 2.85 7.39
C ALA A 163 1.28 4.30 7.54
N ARG A 164 1.88 4.83 6.47
CA ARG A 164 2.41 6.19 6.42
C ARG A 164 1.78 6.95 5.26
N ALA A 165 1.31 8.16 5.50
CA ALA A 165 0.79 9.01 4.44
C ALA A 165 1.85 9.27 3.34
N ILE A 166 1.45 9.04 2.09
CA ILE A 166 2.19 9.37 0.87
C ILE A 166 1.31 10.27 0.00
N ASP A 167 1.93 11.29 -0.58
CA ASP A 167 1.26 12.19 -1.52
C ASP A 167 1.01 11.49 -2.85
N LEU A 168 -0.25 11.50 -3.31
CA LEU A 168 -0.58 11.09 -4.67
C LEU A 168 -0.43 12.28 -5.63
N GLY A 169 0.49 12.15 -6.59
CA GLY A 169 0.60 13.10 -7.69
C GLY A 169 -0.56 12.92 -8.67
N ARG A 170 -1.26 14.02 -9.03
CA ARG A 170 -2.13 14.05 -10.21
C ARG A 170 -1.31 14.42 -11.44
N THR A 171 -1.47 13.65 -12.52
CA THR A 171 -0.98 13.99 -13.86
C THR A 171 -2.15 14.21 -14.80
#